data_AF-A0A8C5RK26-F1
#
_entry.id   AF-A0A8C5RK26-F1
#
_cell.length_a   1.000
_cell.length_b   1.000
_cell.length_c   1.000
_cell.angle_alpha   90.00
_cell.angle_beta   90.00
_cell.angle_gamma   90.00
#
_symmetry.space_group_name_H-M   'P 1'
#
loop_
_entity.id
_entity.type
_entity.pdbx_description
1 polymer ?
#
loop_
_entity_poly.entity_id
_entity_poly.type
_entity_poly.pdbx_seq_one_letter_code
_entity_poly.pdbx_strand_id
1 'polypeptide(L)'
;MQIELQGHIGRFQRQCLGLLTRFGSLERLRQFRLQDDHTDADRVNKRDDIELAMQQICANVMEYCQLLMVQCAPTFEHTVCLFTPSLSESTNRDGPRQDTQASVIPYWRLPGLGIIVYLLKQSANDFFSYYDSHRQNVNKLQNVEQLPPEEIKELCQSVILAGVDKISTTQKYILAKRRLVKLINNRAKLLSLCCYIVETCLFILWRHLEYYLLHCTPADSQASLLAPRTQLRSRRLQETNFDVTSGLSRISQLDIDQLQLEATNNFGESLQKKLLDIEGLYSKVRSRYTFIQALVRRIRGLLRISRG
;
A
#
# COMPACT_ATOMS: atom_id res chain seq x y z
N MET A 1 11.11 2.29 -33.29
CA MET A 1 11.28 1.08 -32.45
C MET A 1 11.71 1.36 -31.01
N GLN A 2 12.90 1.92 -30.72
CA GLN A 2 13.33 2.13 -29.32
C GLN A 2 12.44 3.14 -28.56
N ILE A 3 12.07 4.25 -29.19
CA ILE A 3 11.17 5.30 -28.63
C ILE A 3 9.73 4.81 -28.42
N GLU A 4 9.23 3.90 -29.27
CA GLU A 4 7.88 3.34 -29.13
C GLU A 4 7.82 2.36 -27.96
N LEU A 5 8.80 1.45 -27.86
CA LEU A 5 8.96 0.54 -26.73
C LEU A 5 9.06 1.32 -25.42
N GLN A 6 9.76 2.45 -25.47
CA GLN A 6 9.88 3.43 -24.39
C GLN A 6 8.54 3.98 -23.90
N GLY A 7 7.71 4.41 -24.84
CA GLY A 7 6.35 4.89 -24.57
C GLY A 7 5.45 3.79 -24.02
N HIS A 8 5.58 2.55 -24.50
CA HIS A 8 4.83 1.41 -23.99
C HIS A 8 5.20 1.05 -22.55
N ILE A 9 6.49 1.04 -22.20
CA ILE A 9 6.97 0.80 -20.83
C ILE A 9 6.41 1.88 -19.88
N GLY A 10 6.47 3.15 -20.28
CA GLY A 10 5.93 4.24 -19.45
C GLY A 10 4.42 4.19 -19.25
N ARG A 11 3.64 3.68 -20.22
CA ARG A 11 2.19 3.44 -20.06
C ARG A 11 1.93 2.27 -19.14
N PHE A 12 2.67 1.18 -19.30
CA PHE A 12 2.58 0.00 -18.45
C PHE A 12 2.84 0.34 -16.98
N GLN A 13 3.93 1.07 -16.70
CA GLN A 13 4.27 1.54 -15.36
C GLN A 13 3.10 2.31 -14.71
N ARG A 14 2.50 3.27 -15.42
CA ARG A 14 1.38 4.06 -14.90
C ARG A 14 0.13 3.22 -14.67
N GLN A 15 -0.15 2.25 -15.54
CA GLN A 15 -1.24 1.30 -15.34
C GLN A 15 -1.01 0.43 -14.10
N CYS A 16 0.22 -0.04 -13.87
CA CYS A 16 0.60 -0.77 -12.66
C CYS A 16 0.37 0.09 -11.40
N LEU A 17 0.82 1.34 -11.40
CA LEU A 17 0.60 2.26 -10.27
C LEU A 17 -0.90 2.54 -10.03
N GLY A 18 -1.69 2.63 -11.10
CA GLY A 18 -3.15 2.75 -11.03
C GLY A 18 -3.85 1.56 -10.35
N LEU A 19 -3.19 0.40 -10.21
CA LEU A 19 -3.72 -0.71 -9.42
C LEU A 19 -3.73 -0.39 -7.93
N LEU A 20 -2.79 0.40 -7.41
CA LEU A 20 -2.78 0.78 -5.98
C LEU A 20 -4.03 1.59 -5.62
N THR A 21 -4.42 2.51 -6.50
CA THR A 21 -5.65 3.31 -6.32
C THR A 21 -6.91 2.48 -6.49
N ARG A 22 -6.83 1.23 -6.98
CA ARG A 22 -7.96 0.27 -7.13
C ARG A 22 -7.99 -0.81 -6.05
N PHE A 23 -6.85 -1.36 -5.65
CA PHE A 23 -6.80 -2.53 -4.77
C PHE A 23 -6.31 -2.20 -3.36
N GLY A 24 -5.70 -1.03 -3.14
CA GLY A 24 -5.18 -0.62 -1.83
C GLY A 24 -6.23 -0.29 -0.76
N SER A 25 -7.53 -0.50 -1.03
CA SER A 25 -8.63 -0.17 -0.11
C SER A 25 -9.56 -1.36 0.08
N LEU A 26 -9.71 -1.78 1.34
CA LEU A 26 -10.65 -2.82 1.75
C LEU A 26 -12.12 -2.39 1.57
N GLU A 27 -12.40 -1.08 1.49
CA GLU A 27 -13.74 -0.51 1.24
C GLU A 27 -14.33 -1.00 -0.10
N ARG A 28 -13.49 -1.22 -1.12
CA ARG A 28 -13.95 -1.78 -2.40
C ARG A 28 -14.26 -3.27 -2.33
N LEU A 29 -13.67 -4.00 -1.40
CA LEU A 29 -14.13 -5.35 -1.08
C LEU A 29 -15.60 -5.31 -0.62
N ARG A 30 -16.03 -4.26 0.11
CA ARG A 30 -17.45 -4.07 0.48
C ARG A 30 -18.34 -3.73 -0.72
N GLN A 31 -17.80 -3.08 -1.74
CA GLN A 31 -18.56 -2.78 -2.97
C GLN A 31 -18.73 -4.03 -3.85
N PHE A 32 -17.70 -4.87 -3.99
CA PHE A 32 -17.84 -6.19 -4.63
C PHE A 32 -18.82 -7.12 -3.87
N ARG A 33 -18.91 -6.97 -2.53
CA ARG A 33 -19.86 -7.72 -1.68
C ARG A 33 -21.34 -7.45 -1.97
N LEU A 34 -21.70 -6.30 -2.55
CA LEU A 34 -23.10 -5.93 -2.80
C LEU A 34 -23.66 -6.46 -4.13
N GLN A 35 -22.80 -6.98 -5.02
CA GLN A 35 -23.20 -7.37 -6.37
C GLN A 35 -23.41 -8.89 -6.54
N ASP A 36 -22.89 -9.71 -5.62
CA ASP A 36 -22.94 -11.18 -5.73
C ASP A 36 -24.01 -11.78 -4.81
N ASP A 37 -25.25 -11.76 -5.29
CA ASP A 37 -26.36 -12.44 -4.63
C ASP A 37 -26.45 -13.90 -5.14
N HIS A 38 -25.87 -14.90 -4.44
CA HIS A 38 -26.35 -16.28 -4.24
C HIS A 38 -25.37 -17.17 -3.40
N THR A 39 -25.90 -17.91 -2.41
CA THR A 39 -25.34 -19.02 -1.56
C THR A 39 -24.21 -18.77 -0.52
N ASP A 40 -24.51 -18.97 0.77
CA ASP A 40 -23.73 -18.47 1.94
C ASP A 40 -22.45 -19.22 2.34
N ALA A 41 -22.35 -20.55 2.15
CA ALA A 41 -21.18 -21.30 2.61
C ALA A 41 -19.96 -21.19 1.65
N ASP A 42 -20.22 -21.06 0.35
CA ASP A 42 -19.19 -20.87 -0.68
C ASP A 42 -18.65 -19.42 -0.69
N ARG A 43 -19.47 -18.45 -0.24
CA ARG A 43 -19.11 -17.03 -0.10
C ARG A 43 -17.95 -16.78 0.86
N VAL A 44 -17.87 -17.49 1.99
CA VAL A 44 -16.85 -17.23 3.02
C VAL A 44 -15.45 -17.62 2.52
N ASN A 45 -15.34 -18.77 1.83
CA ASN A 45 -14.07 -19.21 1.23
C ASN A 45 -13.64 -18.28 0.10
N LYS A 46 -14.56 -17.96 -0.83
CA LYS A 46 -14.30 -17.01 -1.91
C LYS A 46 -13.88 -15.63 -1.39
N ARG A 47 -14.47 -15.17 -0.29
CA ARG A 47 -14.11 -13.89 0.34
C ARG A 47 -12.67 -13.86 0.83
N ASP A 48 -12.26 -14.90 1.55
CA ASP A 48 -10.88 -15.01 2.06
C ASP A 48 -9.87 -15.07 0.90
N ASP A 49 -10.21 -15.76 -0.19
CA ASP A 49 -9.37 -15.87 -1.40
C ASP A 49 -9.26 -14.54 -2.15
N ILE A 50 -10.37 -13.80 -2.32
CA ILE A 50 -10.36 -12.46 -2.94
C ILE A 50 -9.54 -11.48 -2.09
N GLU A 51 -9.71 -11.50 -0.78
CA GLU A 51 -8.93 -10.66 0.14
C GLU A 51 -7.43 -10.94 0.00
N LEU A 52 -7.04 -12.22 -0.03
CA LEU A 52 -5.65 -12.62 -0.25
C LEU A 52 -5.12 -12.15 -1.61
N ALA A 53 -5.89 -12.36 -2.68
CA ALA A 53 -5.49 -11.93 -4.03
C ALA A 53 -5.29 -10.41 -4.12
N MET A 54 -6.15 -9.62 -3.48
CA MET A 54 -6.01 -8.16 -3.45
C MET A 54 -4.73 -7.73 -2.73
N GLN A 55 -4.42 -8.31 -1.57
CA GLN A 55 -3.19 -8.01 -0.85
C GLN A 55 -1.95 -8.45 -1.65
N GLN A 56 -2.02 -9.55 -2.39
CA GLN A 56 -0.95 -9.99 -3.29
C GLN A 56 -0.74 -9.01 -4.46
N ILE A 57 -1.82 -8.50 -5.08
CA ILE A 57 -1.72 -7.47 -6.12
C ILE A 57 -1.02 -6.23 -5.56
N CYS A 58 -1.44 -5.76 -4.38
CA CYS A 58 -0.79 -4.62 -3.72
C CYS A 58 0.69 -4.88 -3.46
N ALA A 59 1.04 -6.03 -2.86
CA ALA A 59 2.42 -6.41 -2.59
C ALA A 59 3.27 -6.45 -3.88
N ASN A 60 2.77 -7.05 -4.96
CA ASN A 60 3.49 -7.15 -6.23
C ASN A 60 3.72 -5.78 -6.87
N VAL A 61 2.74 -4.88 -6.81
CA VAL A 61 2.90 -3.51 -7.32
C VAL A 61 3.89 -2.73 -6.48
N MET A 62 3.87 -2.91 -5.15
CA MET A 62 4.85 -2.29 -4.25
C MET A 62 6.26 -2.82 -4.48
N GLU A 63 6.41 -4.12 -4.72
CA GLU A 63 7.68 -4.74 -5.11
C GLU A 63 8.21 -4.15 -6.43
N TYR A 64 7.34 -4.03 -7.43
CA TYR A 64 7.68 -3.38 -8.69
C TYR A 64 8.19 -1.94 -8.48
N CYS A 65 7.51 -1.14 -7.66
CA CYS A 65 7.95 0.21 -7.32
C CYS A 65 9.33 0.20 -6.64
N GLN A 66 9.54 -0.69 -5.68
CA GLN A 66 10.81 -0.81 -4.96
C GLN A 66 11.95 -1.19 -5.92
N LEU A 67 11.73 -2.18 -6.79
CA LEU A 67 12.73 -2.63 -7.76
C LEU A 67 13.13 -1.51 -8.73
N LEU A 68 12.15 -0.76 -9.26
CA LEU A 68 12.44 0.40 -10.09
C LEU A 68 13.30 1.44 -9.36
N MET A 69 12.97 1.74 -8.10
CA MET A 69 13.71 2.72 -7.31
C MET A 69 15.13 2.25 -6.98
N VAL A 70 15.35 0.96 -6.74
CA VAL A 70 16.69 0.41 -6.44
C VAL A 70 17.55 0.31 -7.70
N GLN A 71 16.98 -0.13 -8.82
CA GLN A 71 17.74 -0.37 -10.06
C GLN A 71 18.07 0.91 -10.83
N CYS A 72 17.14 1.86 -10.87
CA CYS A 72 17.30 3.06 -11.69
C CYS A 72 17.93 4.25 -10.95
N ALA A 73 18.15 4.12 -9.64
CA ALA A 73 18.70 5.17 -8.78
C ALA A 73 19.76 4.59 -7.81
N PRO A 74 20.93 4.16 -8.33
CA PRO A 74 21.98 3.54 -7.51
C PRO A 74 22.68 4.55 -6.58
N THR A 75 22.59 5.85 -6.88
CA THR A 75 23.19 6.95 -6.10
C THR A 75 22.12 7.78 -5.41
N PHE A 76 22.35 8.20 -4.16
CA PHE A 76 21.36 8.93 -3.34
C PHE A 76 20.82 10.22 -3.98
N GLU A 77 21.61 10.90 -4.82
CA GLU A 77 21.28 12.18 -5.47
C GLU A 77 20.22 12.07 -6.58
N HIS A 78 20.07 10.89 -7.18
CA HIS A 78 19.08 10.64 -8.23
C HIS A 78 18.00 9.75 -7.65
N THR A 79 16.75 10.21 -7.61
CA THR A 79 15.59 9.38 -7.22
C THR A 79 14.64 9.28 -8.40
N VAL A 80 14.22 8.06 -8.75
CA VAL A 80 13.12 7.87 -9.70
C VAL A 80 11.82 8.29 -9.03
N CYS A 81 11.25 9.41 -9.48
CA CYS A 81 9.97 9.90 -9.01
C CYS A 81 8.84 9.07 -9.63
N LEU A 82 8.28 8.16 -8.84
CA LEU A 82 7.12 7.35 -9.23
C LEU A 82 5.80 8.02 -8.86
N PHE A 83 5.84 8.94 -7.91
CA PHE A 83 4.69 9.65 -7.35
C PHE A 83 4.94 11.15 -7.37
N THR A 84 3.91 11.97 -7.49
CA THR A 84 4.01 13.44 -7.40
C THR A 84 4.06 13.90 -5.93
N PRO A 85 4.56 15.12 -5.63
CA PRO A 85 4.64 15.66 -4.26
C PRO A 85 3.28 16.13 -3.71
N SER A 86 2.21 15.33 -3.88
CA SER A 86 0.87 15.63 -3.35
C SER A 86 0.41 14.52 -2.41
N LEU A 87 -0.17 14.88 -1.26
CA LEU A 87 -0.83 13.93 -0.36
C LEU A 87 -2.37 14.03 -0.39
N SER A 88 -2.92 14.73 -1.39
CA SER A 88 -4.37 14.99 -1.51
C SER A 88 -5.24 13.73 -1.58
N GLU A 89 -4.72 12.59 -2.05
CA GLU A 89 -5.46 11.32 -2.06
C GLU A 89 -5.60 10.69 -0.67
N SER A 90 -4.75 11.07 0.29
CA SER A 90 -4.80 10.55 1.66
C SER A 90 -5.90 11.21 2.50
N THR A 91 -6.25 12.47 2.22
CA THR A 91 -7.23 13.27 2.98
C THR A 91 -8.65 13.10 2.47
N ASN A 92 -8.83 12.95 1.15
CA ASN A 92 -10.17 12.84 0.54
C ASN A 92 -10.90 11.51 0.77
N ARG A 93 -10.23 10.50 1.35
CA ARG A 93 -10.80 9.16 1.57
C ARG A 93 -11.25 8.87 3.01
N ASP A 94 -10.99 9.77 3.95
CA ASP A 94 -11.40 9.62 5.36
C ASP A 94 -12.82 10.19 5.65
N GLY A 95 -13.55 10.66 4.63
CA GLY A 95 -14.90 11.24 4.76
C GLY A 95 -16.06 10.25 4.49
N PRO A 96 -17.21 10.37 5.17
CA PRO A 96 -18.31 9.39 5.11
C PRO A 96 -19.20 9.47 3.84
N ARG A 97 -18.84 10.30 2.86
CA ARG A 97 -19.64 10.49 1.64
C ARG A 97 -18.74 10.78 0.44
N GLN A 98 -18.62 9.81 -0.46
CA GLN A 98 -18.47 10.10 -1.88
C GLN A 98 -18.97 8.91 -2.69
N ASP A 99 -20.27 8.99 -3.01
CA ASP A 99 -20.84 8.33 -4.16
C ASP A 99 -20.17 8.83 -5.45
N THR A 100 -19.96 7.90 -6.36
CA THR A 100 -19.80 8.12 -7.81
C THR A 100 -18.44 8.67 -8.30
N GLN A 101 -17.77 7.80 -9.06
CA GLN A 101 -16.57 8.04 -9.87
C GLN A 101 -15.27 8.20 -9.08
N ALA A 102 -14.54 7.08 -8.93
CA ALA A 102 -13.09 7.17 -8.77
C ALA A 102 -12.58 8.12 -9.86
N SER A 103 -12.00 9.26 -9.47
CA SER A 103 -11.26 10.12 -10.38
C SER A 103 -10.32 9.20 -11.16
N VAL A 104 -10.67 8.95 -12.43
CA VAL A 104 -9.83 8.15 -13.32
C VAL A 104 -8.63 9.03 -13.54
N ILE A 105 -7.58 8.82 -12.73
CA ILE A 105 -6.31 9.51 -12.92
C ILE A 105 -5.97 9.29 -14.39
N PRO A 106 -5.89 10.37 -15.19
CA PRO A 106 -5.59 10.23 -16.60
C PRO A 106 -4.32 9.39 -16.69
N TYR A 107 -4.29 8.40 -17.58
CA TYR A 107 -3.14 7.48 -17.73
C TYR A 107 -1.83 8.19 -18.08
N TRP A 108 -1.87 9.51 -18.28
CA TRP A 108 -0.77 10.41 -18.51
C TRP A 108 -0.24 11.10 -17.25
N ARG A 109 -0.93 11.04 -16.10
CA ARG A 109 -0.48 11.65 -14.84
C ARG A 109 0.04 10.58 -13.88
N LEU A 110 1.13 10.90 -13.19
CA LEU A 110 1.63 10.11 -12.08
C LEU A 110 0.68 10.29 -10.87
N PRO A 111 0.43 9.23 -10.09
CA PRO A 111 -0.35 9.36 -8.85
C PRO A 111 0.41 10.19 -7.79
N GLY A 112 -0.32 10.83 -6.87
CA GLY A 112 0.30 11.50 -5.73
C GLY A 112 0.87 10.54 -4.70
N LEU A 113 1.85 11.01 -3.93
CA LEU A 113 2.42 10.30 -2.79
C LEU A 113 1.36 9.98 -1.71
N GLY A 114 0.19 10.63 -1.78
CA GLY A 114 -0.98 10.38 -0.95
C GLY A 114 -1.48 8.94 -1.01
N ILE A 115 -1.34 8.26 -2.15
CA ILE A 115 -1.73 6.84 -2.25
C ILE A 115 -0.85 5.93 -1.38
N ILE A 116 0.43 6.26 -1.25
CA ILE A 116 1.38 5.50 -0.42
C ILE A 116 1.06 5.71 1.06
N VAL A 117 0.77 6.94 1.47
CA VAL A 117 0.34 7.25 2.83
C VAL A 117 -0.99 6.57 3.16
N TYR A 118 -1.95 6.59 2.23
CA TYR A 118 -3.22 5.89 2.38
C TYR A 118 -3.01 4.39 2.56
N LEU A 119 -2.24 3.76 1.67
CA LEU A 119 -1.95 2.32 1.73
C LEU A 119 -1.23 1.96 3.02
N LEU A 120 -0.27 2.77 3.47
CA LEU A 120 0.43 2.59 4.74
C LEU A 120 -0.53 2.57 5.94
N LYS A 121 -1.43 3.55 6.03
CA LYS A 121 -2.44 3.63 7.10
C LYS A 121 -3.40 2.43 7.04
N GLN A 122 -3.87 2.09 5.84
CA GLN A 122 -4.81 0.99 5.63
C GLN A 122 -4.18 -0.35 6.01
N SER A 123 -2.99 -0.66 5.49
CA SER A 123 -2.26 -1.87 5.83
C SER A 123 -1.95 -1.91 7.33
N ALA A 124 -1.54 -0.81 7.96
CA ALA A 124 -1.34 -0.80 9.41
C ALA A 124 -2.60 -1.17 10.19
N ASN A 125 -3.80 -0.74 9.76
CA ASN A 125 -5.06 -1.12 10.39
C ASN A 125 -5.43 -2.59 10.10
N ASP A 126 -5.32 -3.02 8.85
CA ASP A 126 -5.61 -4.40 8.42
C ASP A 126 -4.72 -5.41 9.15
N PHE A 127 -3.45 -5.06 9.39
CA PHE A 127 -2.52 -5.87 10.16
C PHE A 127 -3.09 -6.26 11.54
N PHE A 128 -3.59 -5.30 12.32
CA PHE A 128 -4.13 -5.60 13.66
C PHE A 128 -5.37 -6.48 13.58
N SER A 129 -6.25 -6.24 12.59
CA SER A 129 -7.42 -7.09 12.36
C SER A 129 -7.01 -8.54 12.03
N TYR A 130 -6.02 -8.73 11.15
CA TYR A 130 -5.49 -10.05 10.81
C TYR A 130 -4.77 -10.71 11.99
N TYR A 131 -4.05 -9.92 12.79
CA TYR A 131 -3.30 -10.41 13.95
C TYR A 131 -4.24 -10.93 15.03
N ASP A 132 -5.28 -10.17 15.37
CA ASP A 132 -6.31 -10.58 16.32
C ASP A 132 -7.07 -11.80 15.83
N SER A 133 -7.48 -11.82 14.56
CA SER A 133 -8.15 -12.98 13.95
C SER A 133 -7.26 -14.23 13.97
N HIS A 134 -5.97 -14.09 13.64
CA HIS A 134 -5.00 -15.18 13.70
C HIS A 134 -4.89 -15.73 15.12
N ARG A 135 -4.70 -14.86 16.11
CA ARG A 135 -4.59 -15.24 17.53
C ARG A 135 -5.86 -15.93 18.03
N GLN A 136 -7.04 -15.44 17.67
CA GLN A 136 -8.31 -16.06 18.00
C GLN A 136 -8.43 -17.46 17.39
N ASN A 137 -8.10 -17.61 16.10
CA ASN A 137 -8.17 -18.92 15.43
C ASN A 137 -7.18 -19.94 16.01
N VAL A 138 -5.97 -19.51 16.40
CA VAL A 138 -5.00 -20.36 17.12
C VAL A 138 -5.56 -20.82 18.46
N ASN A 139 -6.16 -19.92 19.24
CA ASN A 139 -6.78 -20.27 20.52
C ASN A 139 -7.95 -21.27 20.32
N LYS A 140 -8.82 -21.02 19.33
CA LYS A 140 -9.90 -21.94 18.96
C LYS A 140 -9.37 -23.32 18.56
N LEU A 141 -8.24 -23.40 17.85
CA LEU A 141 -7.63 -24.67 17.46
C LEU A 141 -7.12 -25.45 18.67
N GLN A 142 -6.50 -24.76 19.63
CA GLN A 142 -6.00 -25.36 20.88
C GLN A 142 -7.15 -25.88 21.77
N ASN A 143 -8.28 -25.18 21.78
CA ASN A 143 -9.43 -25.47 22.64
C ASN A 143 -10.66 -25.96 21.87
N VAL A 144 -10.48 -26.62 20.72
CA VAL A 144 -11.58 -26.93 19.79
C VAL A 144 -12.67 -27.83 20.40
N GLU A 145 -12.31 -28.69 21.34
CA GLU A 145 -13.24 -29.58 22.03
C GLU A 145 -14.15 -28.84 23.03
N GLN A 146 -13.74 -27.64 23.45
CA GLN A 146 -14.46 -26.76 24.37
C GLN A 146 -15.31 -25.71 23.64
N LEU A 147 -15.28 -25.69 22.30
CA LEU A 147 -16.08 -24.74 21.53
C LEU A 147 -17.57 -25.06 21.60
N PRO A 148 -18.45 -24.06 21.51
CA PRO A 148 -19.89 -24.26 21.39
C PRO A 148 -20.24 -25.16 20.19
N PRO A 149 -21.27 -26.01 20.31
CA PRO A 149 -21.68 -26.91 19.23
C PRO A 149 -22.09 -26.17 17.95
N GLU A 150 -22.68 -24.97 18.08
CA GLU A 150 -23.02 -24.12 16.94
C GLU A 150 -21.77 -23.65 16.17
N GLU A 151 -20.72 -23.26 16.89
CA GLU A 151 -19.47 -22.84 16.26
C GLU A 151 -18.76 -23.99 15.55
N ILE A 152 -18.79 -25.20 16.15
CA ILE A 152 -18.27 -26.42 15.49
C ILE A 152 -19.08 -26.72 14.23
N LYS A 153 -20.40 -26.54 14.27
CA LYS A 153 -21.29 -26.74 13.12
C LYS A 153 -20.96 -25.77 11.99
N GLU A 154 -20.79 -24.49 12.28
CA GLU A 154 -20.36 -23.48 11.30
C GLU A 154 -19.01 -23.81 10.66
N LEU A 155 -18.02 -24.20 11.46
CA LEU A 155 -16.70 -24.62 10.96
C LEU A 155 -16.80 -25.82 10.02
N CYS A 156 -17.66 -26.80 10.33
CA CYS A 156 -17.89 -27.97 9.49
C CYS A 156 -18.64 -27.63 8.19
N GLN A 157 -19.66 -26.77 8.25
CA GLN A 157 -20.47 -26.35 7.09
C GLN A 157 -19.62 -25.65 6.03
N SER A 158 -18.57 -24.94 6.44
CA SER A 158 -17.61 -24.32 5.51
C SER A 158 -16.74 -25.32 4.74
N VAL A 159 -16.77 -26.61 5.12
CA VAL A 159 -16.02 -27.71 4.49
C VAL A 159 -16.96 -28.70 3.79
N ILE A 160 -18.12 -28.99 4.37
CA ILE A 160 -19.12 -29.89 3.81
C ILE A 160 -20.47 -29.16 3.75
N LEU A 161 -20.96 -28.95 2.52
CA LEU A 161 -22.16 -28.16 2.23
C LEU A 161 -23.47 -28.78 2.74
N ALA A 162 -23.52 -30.10 2.97
CA ALA A 162 -24.70 -30.81 3.46
C ALA A 162 -24.33 -32.01 4.35
N GLY A 163 -25.17 -32.34 5.33
CA GLY A 163 -25.01 -33.54 6.15
C GLY A 163 -24.08 -33.40 7.35
N VAL A 164 -23.77 -32.18 7.80
CA VAL A 164 -23.00 -31.93 9.03
C VAL A 164 -23.66 -32.55 10.26
N ASP A 165 -24.99 -32.62 10.30
CA ASP A 165 -25.71 -33.25 11.42
C ASP A 165 -25.64 -34.79 11.37
N LYS A 166 -25.24 -35.39 10.24
CA LYS A 166 -25.17 -36.84 10.03
C LYS A 166 -23.80 -37.45 10.34
N ILE A 167 -22.78 -36.63 10.58
CA ILE A 167 -21.42 -37.07 10.87
C ILE A 167 -21.18 -37.18 12.38
N SER A 168 -20.31 -38.11 12.77
CA SER A 168 -19.96 -38.33 14.18
C SER A 168 -19.29 -37.10 14.81
N THR A 169 -19.38 -36.97 16.13
CA THR A 169 -18.75 -35.88 16.89
C THR A 169 -17.23 -35.82 16.65
N THR A 170 -16.57 -36.98 16.59
CA THR A 170 -15.14 -37.08 16.27
C THR A 170 -14.83 -36.53 14.88
N GLN A 171 -15.65 -36.84 13.88
CA GLN A 171 -15.50 -36.29 12.52
C GLN A 171 -15.73 -34.78 12.49
N LYS A 172 -16.71 -34.26 13.25
CA LYS A 172 -16.94 -32.81 13.39
C LYS A 172 -15.70 -32.10 13.91
N TYR A 173 -15.07 -32.62 14.97
CA TYR A 173 -13.83 -32.04 15.51
C TYR A 173 -12.66 -32.08 14.51
N ILE A 174 -12.50 -33.19 13.76
CA ILE A 174 -11.46 -33.29 12.74
C ILE A 174 -11.65 -32.23 11.64
N LEU A 175 -12.90 -32.06 11.16
CA LEU A 175 -13.22 -31.06 10.14
C LEU A 175 -13.03 -29.63 10.66
N ALA A 176 -13.46 -29.36 11.89
CA ALA A 176 -13.26 -28.06 12.55
C ALA A 176 -11.77 -27.73 12.70
N LYS A 177 -10.95 -28.68 13.20
CA LYS A 177 -9.48 -28.54 13.27
C LYS A 177 -8.90 -28.23 11.89
N ARG A 178 -9.30 -28.99 10.85
CA ARG A 178 -8.83 -28.77 9.47
C ARG A 178 -9.20 -27.38 8.94
N ARG A 179 -10.42 -26.90 9.22
CA ARG A 179 -10.86 -25.56 8.84
C ARG A 179 -10.07 -24.47 9.55
N LEU A 180 -9.88 -24.59 10.86
CA LEU A 180 -9.12 -23.64 11.67
C LEU A 180 -7.66 -23.54 11.18
N VAL A 181 -7.01 -24.66 10.86
CA VAL A 181 -5.66 -24.65 10.28
C VAL A 181 -5.62 -23.87 8.95
N LYS A 182 -6.61 -24.03 8.08
CA LYS A 182 -6.71 -23.22 6.84
C LYS A 182 -6.85 -21.72 7.13
N LEU A 183 -7.72 -21.35 8.08
CA LEU A 183 -7.93 -19.95 8.48
C LEU A 183 -6.66 -19.33 9.08
N ILE A 184 -5.97 -20.06 9.96
CA ILE A 184 -4.69 -19.63 10.56
C ILE A 184 -3.66 -19.38 9.46
N ASN A 185 -3.47 -20.35 8.56
CA ASN A 185 -2.52 -20.21 7.45
C ASN A 185 -2.87 -19.05 6.53
N ASN A 186 -4.15 -18.83 6.25
CA ASN A 186 -4.59 -17.68 5.45
C ASN A 186 -4.25 -16.36 6.14
N ARG A 187 -4.59 -16.20 7.42
CA ARG A 187 -4.27 -14.98 8.19
C ARG A 187 -2.77 -14.77 8.34
N ALA A 188 -1.97 -15.82 8.47
CA ALA A 188 -0.52 -15.73 8.49
C ALA A 188 0.06 -15.19 7.16
N LYS A 189 -0.50 -15.62 6.02
CA LYS A 189 -0.13 -15.06 4.70
C LYS A 189 -0.50 -13.58 4.59
N LEU A 190 -1.71 -13.22 4.99
CA LEU A 190 -2.18 -11.83 5.00
C LEU A 190 -1.30 -10.95 5.89
N LEU A 191 -0.94 -11.40 7.09
CA LEU A 191 0.00 -10.69 7.97
C LEU A 191 1.37 -10.47 7.31
N SER A 192 1.89 -11.49 6.64
CA SER A 192 3.16 -11.41 5.91
C SER A 192 3.11 -10.35 4.80
N LEU A 193 2.06 -10.37 3.98
CA LEU A 193 1.85 -9.40 2.89
C LEU A 193 1.68 -7.99 3.44
N CYS A 194 0.89 -7.85 4.51
CA CYS A 194 0.61 -6.57 5.13
C CYS A 194 1.87 -5.91 5.71
N CYS A 195 2.68 -6.68 6.44
CA CYS A 195 3.97 -6.20 6.96
C CYS A 195 4.91 -5.79 5.82
N TYR A 196 4.97 -6.59 4.74
CA TYR A 196 5.77 -6.26 3.56
C TYR A 196 5.33 -4.96 2.87
N ILE A 197 4.01 -4.76 2.71
CA ILE A 197 3.46 -3.53 2.15
C ILE A 197 3.81 -2.33 3.04
N VAL A 198 3.69 -2.46 4.35
CA VAL A 198 4.08 -1.41 5.32
C VAL A 198 5.55 -1.04 5.19
N GLU A 199 6.45 -2.02 5.20
CA GLU A 199 7.89 -1.81 5.03
C GLU A 199 8.19 -1.07 3.72
N THR A 200 7.57 -1.51 2.63
CA THR A 200 7.81 -0.96 1.29
C THR A 200 7.23 0.45 1.15
N CYS A 201 6.03 0.71 1.69
CA CYS A 201 5.44 2.04 1.75
C CYS A 201 6.35 3.03 2.49
N LEU A 202 6.89 2.63 3.64
CA LEU A 202 7.81 3.47 4.41
C LEU A 202 9.09 3.78 3.63
N PHE A 203 9.65 2.80 2.93
CA PHE A 203 10.84 2.99 2.12
C PHE A 203 10.58 3.98 0.98
N ILE A 204 9.50 3.78 0.22
CA ILE A 204 9.12 4.65 -0.90
C ILE A 204 8.84 6.07 -0.40
N LEU A 205 8.08 6.20 0.70
CA LEU A 205 7.73 7.49 1.30
C LEU A 205 9.00 8.23 1.74
N TRP A 206 9.90 7.56 2.47
CA TRP A 206 11.17 8.16 2.89
C TRP A 206 11.98 8.67 1.69
N ARG A 207 12.16 7.85 0.66
CA ARG A 207 12.97 8.23 -0.53
C ARG A 207 12.36 9.40 -1.30
N HIS A 208 11.04 9.45 -1.45
CA HIS A 208 10.38 10.59 -2.11
C HIS A 208 10.46 11.87 -1.26
N LEU A 209 10.25 11.78 0.06
CA LEU A 209 10.39 12.94 0.95
C LEU A 209 11.82 13.46 0.98
N GLU A 210 12.82 12.57 1.01
CA GLU A 210 14.23 12.95 0.93
C GLU A 210 14.53 13.71 -0.37
N TYR A 211 14.06 13.20 -1.51
CA TYR A 211 14.20 13.88 -2.79
C TYR A 211 13.52 15.25 -2.81
N TYR A 212 12.24 15.33 -2.45
CA TYR A 212 11.47 16.57 -2.55
C TYR A 212 11.93 17.65 -1.57
N LEU A 213 12.33 17.27 -0.36
CA LEU A 213 12.70 18.23 0.68
C LEU A 213 14.18 18.64 0.64
N LEU A 214 15.08 17.78 0.13
CA LEU A 214 16.52 18.04 0.18
C LEU A 214 17.19 18.21 -1.19
N HIS A 215 16.64 17.64 -2.26
CA HIS A 215 17.32 17.57 -3.56
C HIS A 215 16.55 18.25 -4.70
N CYS A 216 15.24 18.44 -4.56
CA CYS A 216 14.42 19.06 -5.59
C CYS A 216 14.69 20.57 -5.65
N THR A 217 15.12 21.08 -6.80
CA THR A 217 15.21 22.53 -7.06
C THR A 217 13.88 23.05 -7.60
N PRO A 218 13.18 23.96 -6.91
CA PRO A 218 11.90 24.48 -7.36
C PRO A 218 12.05 25.27 -8.66
N ALA A 219 11.02 25.23 -9.50
CA ALA A 219 11.04 25.93 -10.79
C ALA A 219 11.08 27.46 -10.64
N ASP A 220 10.49 27.99 -9.57
CA ASP A 220 10.42 29.43 -9.31
C ASP A 220 11.78 30.00 -8.86
N SER A 221 12.61 29.18 -8.23
CA SER A 221 13.99 29.54 -7.86
C SER A 221 14.89 29.72 -9.09
N GLN A 222 14.61 29.02 -10.20
CA GLN A 222 15.31 29.22 -11.47
C GLN A 222 14.76 30.39 -12.29
N ALA A 223 13.48 30.73 -12.15
CA ALA A 223 12.87 31.88 -12.83
C ALA A 223 13.39 33.23 -12.27
N SER A 224 13.77 33.28 -10.99
CA SER A 224 14.33 34.48 -10.35
C SER A 224 15.73 34.85 -10.86
N LEU A 225 16.48 33.90 -11.44
CA LEU A 225 17.81 34.16 -12.01
C LEU A 225 17.80 34.51 -13.50
N LEU A 226 16.63 34.52 -14.17
CA LEU A 226 16.54 34.73 -15.62
C LEU A 226 15.41 35.68 -16.02
N ALA A 227 15.70 36.98 -16.00
CA ALA A 227 15.14 37.93 -16.97
C ALA A 227 16.15 39.08 -17.24
N PRO A 228 16.29 39.62 -18.48
CA PRO A 228 16.03 39.05 -19.79
C PRO A 228 17.32 39.01 -20.65
N ARG A 229 17.55 37.93 -21.40
CA ARG A 229 18.46 37.98 -22.56
C ARG A 229 17.77 37.45 -23.80
N THR A 230 17.41 38.42 -24.64
CA THR A 230 17.09 38.27 -26.06
C THR A 230 18.16 37.44 -26.76
N GLN A 231 17.92 36.15 -27.00
CA GLN A 231 18.59 35.42 -28.09
C GLN A 231 17.63 34.41 -28.74
N LEU A 232 17.13 34.77 -29.93
CA LEU A 232 16.81 33.78 -30.96
C LEU A 232 18.06 32.91 -31.17
N ARG A 233 17.99 31.60 -30.87
CA ARG A 233 18.49 30.53 -31.76
C ARG A 233 18.35 29.13 -31.17
N SER A 234 17.91 28.25 -32.08
CA SER A 234 18.27 26.83 -32.22
C SER A 234 17.61 25.83 -31.27
N ARG A 235 16.44 25.39 -31.71
CA ARG A 235 15.90 24.04 -31.53
C ARG A 235 16.93 23.01 -31.99
N ARG A 236 17.80 22.53 -31.10
CA ARG A 236 18.67 21.36 -31.31
C ARG A 236 18.63 20.45 -30.10
N LEU A 237 17.89 19.34 -30.27
CA LEU A 237 18.25 17.98 -29.88
C LEU A 237 19.19 17.86 -28.67
N GLN A 238 18.60 17.75 -27.48
CA GLN A 238 19.16 16.90 -26.43
C GLN A 238 18.28 15.66 -26.36
N GLU A 239 18.74 14.62 -27.05
CA GLU A 239 18.27 13.26 -26.92
C GLU A 239 18.89 12.61 -25.68
N THR A 240 18.28 11.52 -25.21
CA THR A 240 18.77 10.58 -24.19
C THR A 240 18.66 11.03 -22.72
N ASN A 241 17.43 11.15 -22.24
CA ASN A 241 17.00 10.48 -21.00
C ASN A 241 15.48 10.48 -20.99
N PHE A 242 14.87 9.38 -20.57
CA PHE A 242 13.44 9.37 -20.31
C PHE A 242 13.12 10.45 -19.30
N ASP A 243 12.41 11.49 -19.72
CA ASP A 243 11.80 12.43 -18.81
C ASP A 243 10.63 11.74 -18.08
N VAL A 244 10.95 10.89 -17.09
CA VAL A 244 10.06 10.61 -15.95
C VAL A 244 9.69 11.92 -15.24
N THR A 245 10.52 12.95 -15.43
CA THR A 245 10.34 14.36 -15.11
C THR A 245 9.24 15.07 -15.92
N SER A 246 8.73 14.52 -17.03
CA SER A 246 7.69 15.19 -17.84
C SER A 246 6.35 15.30 -17.09
N GLY A 247 6.15 14.52 -16.03
CA GLY A 247 5.05 14.68 -15.07
C GLY A 247 5.38 15.54 -13.85
N LEU A 248 6.66 15.87 -13.63
CA LEU A 248 7.16 16.78 -12.58
C LEU A 248 7.19 18.23 -13.10
N SER A 249 6.28 18.58 -14.02
CA SER A 249 6.17 19.91 -14.63
C SER A 249 6.24 20.97 -13.54
N ARG A 250 7.41 21.63 -13.45
CA ARG A 250 7.72 22.75 -12.57
C ARG A 250 7.11 22.65 -11.16
N ILE A 251 7.64 21.75 -10.34
CA ILE A 251 7.32 21.74 -8.90
C ILE A 251 7.68 23.12 -8.33
N SER A 252 6.68 23.80 -7.79
CA SER A 252 6.83 25.10 -7.15
C SER A 252 7.31 24.94 -5.71
N GLN A 253 7.82 26.01 -5.11
CA GLN A 253 8.14 25.98 -3.67
C GLN A 253 6.88 25.74 -2.83
N LEU A 254 5.73 26.27 -3.26
CA LEU A 254 4.44 26.07 -2.59
C LEU A 254 4.03 24.59 -2.53
N ASP A 255 4.30 23.82 -3.59
CA ASP A 255 4.01 22.38 -3.61
C ASP A 255 4.86 21.63 -2.56
N ILE A 256 6.12 22.04 -2.38
CA ILE A 256 7.04 21.45 -1.41
C ILE A 256 6.62 21.81 0.02
N ASP A 257 6.28 23.09 0.26
CA ASP A 257 5.81 23.57 1.57
C ASP A 257 4.50 22.87 1.97
N GLN A 258 3.58 22.71 1.01
CA GLN A 258 2.33 21.96 1.20
C GLN A 258 2.61 20.48 1.49
N LEU A 259 3.50 19.84 0.73
CA LEU A 259 3.90 18.45 0.97
C LEU A 259 4.45 18.28 2.38
N GLN A 260 5.31 19.18 2.84
CA GLN A 260 5.89 19.12 4.18
C GLN A 260 4.82 19.24 5.28
N LEU A 261 3.89 20.19 5.13
CA LEU A 261 2.79 20.38 6.07
C LEU A 261 1.89 19.14 6.11
N GLU A 262 1.46 18.66 4.95
CA GLU A 262 0.60 17.48 4.82
C GLU A 262 1.29 16.21 5.33
N ALA A 263 2.59 16.04 5.06
CA ALA A 263 3.36 14.89 5.52
C ALA A 263 3.51 14.90 7.04
N THR A 264 3.72 16.08 7.64
CA THR A 264 3.76 16.25 9.10
C THR A 264 2.43 15.87 9.74
N ASN A 265 1.32 16.30 9.15
CA ASN A 265 -0.02 16.01 9.68
C ASN A 265 -0.39 14.52 9.50
N ASN A 266 -0.06 13.94 8.36
CA ASN A 266 -0.42 12.56 8.04
C ASN A 266 0.50 11.52 8.67
N PHE A 267 1.77 11.87 8.92
CA PHE A 267 2.76 11.01 9.59
C PHE A 267 2.91 11.36 11.08
N GLY A 268 1.77 11.58 11.75
CA GLY A 268 1.71 11.94 13.17
C GLY A 268 2.04 10.80 14.14
N GLU A 269 2.09 11.12 15.44
CA GLU A 269 2.50 10.19 16.51
C GLU A 269 1.65 8.92 16.58
N SER A 270 0.34 9.03 16.32
CA SER A 270 -0.58 7.89 16.35
C SER A 270 -0.23 6.83 15.29
N LEU A 271 0.09 7.26 14.07
CA LEU A 271 0.54 6.37 13.00
C LEU A 271 1.93 5.79 13.32
N GLN A 272 2.85 6.63 13.78
CA GLN A 272 4.20 6.18 14.16
C GLN A 272 4.14 5.09 15.25
N LYS A 273 3.32 5.29 16.28
CA LYS A 273 3.12 4.30 17.34
C LYS A 273 2.59 2.98 16.79
N LYS A 274 1.52 3.02 15.97
CA LYS A 274 0.98 1.81 15.32
C LYS A 274 2.03 1.06 14.52
N LEU A 275 2.89 1.75 13.77
CA LEU A 275 3.95 1.12 12.97
C LEU A 275 5.00 0.43 13.84
N LEU A 276 5.39 1.05 14.96
CA LEU A 276 6.33 0.44 15.92
C LEU A 276 5.72 -0.78 16.63
N ASP A 277 4.41 -0.73 16.92
CA ASP A 277 3.69 -1.86 17.51
C ASP A 277 3.68 -3.07 16.54
N ILE A 278 3.49 -2.84 15.23
CA ILE A 278 3.59 -3.88 14.19
C ILE A 278 4.96 -4.57 14.22
N GLU A 279 6.03 -3.77 14.26
CA GLU A 279 7.39 -4.29 14.33
C GLU A 279 7.62 -5.13 15.60
N GLY A 280 7.14 -4.62 16.73
CA GLY A 280 7.24 -5.27 18.03
C GLY A 280 6.51 -6.62 18.12
N LEU A 281 5.35 -6.73 17.47
CA LEU A 281 4.49 -7.93 17.50
C LEU A 281 4.90 -9.00 16.50
N TYR A 282 5.35 -8.62 15.29
CA TYR A 282 5.50 -9.57 14.17
C TYR A 282 6.88 -9.59 13.53
N SER A 283 7.61 -8.47 13.51
CA SER A 283 8.91 -8.40 12.81
C SER A 283 10.08 -9.00 13.61
N LYS A 284 9.94 -9.10 14.95
CA LYS A 284 10.92 -9.79 15.81
C LYS A 284 11.19 -11.25 15.40
N VAL A 285 10.22 -11.90 14.79
CA VAL A 285 10.28 -13.32 14.39
C VAL A 285 11.00 -13.51 13.04
N ARG A 286 11.20 -12.43 12.26
CA ARG A 286 11.56 -12.51 10.82
C ARG A 286 12.90 -11.88 10.42
N SER A 287 13.85 -11.74 11.35
CA SER A 287 15.24 -11.28 11.15
C SER A 287 15.44 -9.87 10.55
N ARG A 288 14.39 -9.10 10.25
CA ARG A 288 14.44 -7.68 9.83
C ARG A 288 14.19 -6.73 11.01
N TYR A 289 14.79 -7.04 12.15
CA TYR A 289 14.60 -6.30 13.38
C TYR A 289 14.98 -4.82 13.18
N THR A 290 14.11 -3.88 13.57
CA THR A 290 14.28 -2.40 13.53
C THR A 290 14.19 -1.70 12.17
N PHE A 291 13.83 -2.38 11.08
CA PHE A 291 13.70 -1.71 9.77
C PHE A 291 12.60 -0.63 9.76
N ILE A 292 11.43 -0.93 10.32
CA ILE A 292 10.32 0.02 10.43
C ILE A 292 10.73 1.17 11.35
N GLN A 293 11.32 0.86 12.51
CA GLN A 293 11.80 1.88 13.45
C GLN A 293 12.83 2.81 12.81
N ALA A 294 13.77 2.29 12.02
CA ALA A 294 14.78 3.08 11.33
C ALA A 294 14.14 4.04 10.31
N LEU A 295 13.19 3.58 9.50
CA LEU A 295 12.49 4.40 8.52
C LEU A 295 11.60 5.47 9.18
N VAL A 296 10.86 5.10 10.23
CA VAL A 296 10.07 6.07 11.03
C VAL A 296 10.98 7.17 11.57
N ARG A 297 12.17 6.83 12.09
CA ARG A 297 13.15 7.81 12.58
C ARG A 297 13.65 8.73 11.47
N ARG A 298 13.96 8.19 10.29
CA ARG A 298 14.44 8.96 9.13
C ARG A 298 13.39 9.93 8.63
N ILE A 299 12.16 9.47 8.39
CA ILE A 299 11.05 10.32 7.94
C ILE A 299 10.79 11.43 8.96
N ARG A 300 10.74 11.12 10.25
CA ARG A 300 10.59 12.12 11.31
C ARG A 300 11.74 13.13 11.33
N GLY A 301 12.97 12.70 11.05
CA GLY A 301 14.12 13.59 10.92
C GLY A 301 13.95 14.59 9.78
N LEU A 302 13.57 14.11 8.59
CA LEU A 302 13.33 14.95 7.41
C LEU A 302 12.27 16.03 7.67
N LEU A 303 11.14 15.62 8.26
CA LEU A 303 10.02 16.53 8.55
C LEU A 303 10.35 17.60 9.61
N ARG A 304 11.38 17.37 10.44
CA ARG A 304 11.88 18.34 11.43
C ARG A 304 12.92 19.29 10.85
N ILE A 305 13.84 18.79 10.02
CA ILE A 305 14.92 19.59 9.42
C ILE A 305 14.36 20.71 8.54
N SER A 306 13.31 20.43 7.78
CA SER A 306 12.69 21.38 6.85
C SER A 306 11.87 22.49 7.54
N ARG A 307 11.82 22.56 8.89
CA ARG A 307 11.18 23.66 9.63
C ARG A 307 12.14 24.81 9.98
N GLY A 308 13.41 24.71 9.58
CA GLY A 308 14.47 25.68 9.85
C GLY A 308 14.67 26.67 8.71
#